data_AF-A0A2W5ZQN7-F1
#
_entry.id   AF-A0A2W5ZQN7-F1
#
_cell.length_a   1.000
_cell.length_b   1.000
_cell.length_c   1.000
_cell.angle_alpha   90.00
_cell.angle_beta   90.00
_cell.angle_gamma   90.00
#
_symmetry.space_group_name_H-M   'P 1'
#
loop_
_entity.id
_entity.type
_entity.pdbx_description
1 polymer ?
#
loop_
_entity_poly.entity_id
_entity_poly.type
_entity_poly.pdbx_seq_one_letter_code
_entity_poly.pdbx_strand_id
1 'polypeptide(L)'
;MAARPPLADGPAGPADACPYRRPFPEDFDECLTYQATMFVGLDLQYRPLRPSRTCRFLTVGEVSGLRGTFYGRCALGDSSARQRWMNRIDRERLHKLQELRGELSAFLKPSIEELWRLKGDQLRAQRQGDGEDPTAFTEALRALADRMTEGIDTFLDSRAQTLDELQMPRESLVQLTRLTLDAFVDQATSEQAEVELPSEVLSRFPPEVLALMRPESSVSSQRS
;
A
#
# COMPACT_ATOMS: atom_id res chain seq x y z
N MET A 1 -4.28 -29.54 -8.50
CA MET A 1 -3.91 -29.64 -7.06
C MET A 1 -5.08 -29.09 -6.26
N ALA A 2 -5.59 -29.83 -5.29
CA ALA A 2 -6.78 -29.43 -4.54
C ALA A 2 -6.50 -28.18 -3.71
N ALA A 3 -7.32 -27.14 -3.89
CA ALA A 3 -7.33 -25.95 -3.04
C ALA A 3 -7.53 -26.39 -1.58
N ARG A 4 -6.61 -25.99 -0.69
CA ARG A 4 -6.85 -26.13 0.75
C ARG A 4 -7.98 -25.19 1.11
N PRO A 5 -9.00 -25.63 1.87
CA PRO A 5 -10.07 -24.74 2.27
C PRO A 5 -9.50 -23.58 3.10
N PRO A 6 -10.07 -22.36 2.99
CA PRO A 6 -9.79 -21.29 3.94
C PRO A 6 -10.08 -21.83 5.35
N LEU A 7 -9.33 -21.36 6.35
CA LEU A 7 -9.54 -21.78 7.73
C LEU A 7 -11.00 -21.51 8.14
N ALA A 8 -11.83 -22.54 8.12
CA ALA A 8 -12.85 -22.71 9.13
C ALA A 8 -12.14 -23.26 10.38
N ASP A 9 -12.58 -22.77 11.54
CA ASP A 9 -12.26 -23.26 12.89
C ASP A 9 -11.08 -22.58 13.63
N GLY A 10 -11.19 -21.25 13.75
CA GLY A 10 -10.97 -20.55 15.02
C GLY A 10 -12.30 -19.91 15.45
N PRO A 11 -12.50 -19.48 16.73
CA PRO A 11 -13.76 -18.85 17.15
C PRO A 11 -14.09 -17.75 16.15
N ALA A 12 -15.34 -17.71 15.66
CA ALA A 12 -15.79 -16.84 14.58
C ALA A 12 -15.27 -15.42 14.82
N GLY A 13 -14.15 -15.09 14.17
CA GLY A 13 -13.50 -13.81 14.35
C GLY A 13 -14.42 -12.70 13.85
N PRO A 14 -14.03 -11.43 14.05
CA PRO A 14 -14.73 -10.31 13.44
C PRO A 14 -15.04 -10.59 11.95
N ALA A 15 -16.26 -10.31 11.50
CA ALA A 15 -16.74 -10.71 10.17
C ALA A 15 -15.92 -10.11 9.00
N ASP A 16 -15.26 -8.98 9.26
CA ASP A 16 -14.35 -8.27 8.36
C ASP A 16 -12.89 -8.75 8.47
N ALA A 17 -12.58 -9.74 9.30
CA ALA A 17 -11.25 -10.31 9.37
C ALA A 17 -10.81 -10.90 8.01
N CYS A 18 -9.54 -10.73 7.67
CA CYS A 18 -8.93 -11.36 6.51
C CYS A 18 -8.77 -12.87 6.78
N PRO A 19 -9.45 -13.76 6.02
CA PRO A 19 -9.52 -15.19 6.33
C PRO A 19 -8.27 -15.97 5.91
N TYR A 20 -7.40 -15.34 5.12
CA TYR A 20 -6.22 -16.00 4.54
C TYR A 20 -5.02 -15.90 5.48
N ARG A 21 -4.21 -16.96 5.49
CA ARG A 21 -2.99 -17.01 6.28
C ARG A 21 -1.93 -16.10 5.67
N ARG A 22 -1.19 -15.43 6.56
CA ARG A 22 -0.04 -14.57 6.22
C ARG A 22 1.25 -15.29 6.64
N PRO A 23 2.40 -15.01 6.00
CA PRO A 23 2.58 -14.12 4.84
C PRO A 23 1.90 -14.66 3.57
N PHE A 24 1.51 -13.77 2.66
CA PHE A 24 0.93 -14.19 1.38
C PHE A 24 2.04 -14.73 0.46
N PRO A 25 1.86 -15.91 -0.18
CA PRO A 25 2.83 -16.47 -1.12
C PRO A 25 2.95 -15.63 -2.40
N GLU A 26 3.95 -15.94 -3.23
CA GLU A 26 4.23 -15.13 -4.41
C GLU A 26 3.16 -15.22 -5.51
N ASP A 27 2.52 -16.38 -5.59
CA ASP A 27 1.47 -16.76 -6.52
C ASP A 27 0.07 -16.73 -5.86
N PHE A 28 -0.09 -15.99 -4.77
CA PHE A 28 -1.36 -15.93 -4.04
C PHE A 28 -2.52 -15.40 -4.89
N ASP A 29 -3.49 -16.26 -5.19
CA ASP A 29 -4.67 -15.99 -6.00
C ASP A 29 -6.00 -16.36 -5.32
N GLU A 30 -5.95 -16.89 -4.08
CA GLU A 30 -7.14 -17.39 -3.37
C GLU A 30 -8.18 -16.31 -3.05
N CYS A 31 -7.79 -15.03 -3.09
CA CYS A 31 -8.64 -13.88 -2.83
C CYS A 31 -8.75 -13.01 -4.08
N LEU A 32 -9.94 -12.96 -4.68
CA LEU A 32 -10.19 -12.18 -5.89
C LEU A 32 -10.05 -10.66 -5.69
N THR A 33 -10.20 -10.18 -4.46
CA THR A 33 -9.97 -8.76 -4.12
C THR A 33 -8.54 -8.50 -3.65
N TYR A 34 -7.65 -9.48 -3.72
CA TYR A 34 -6.25 -9.30 -3.32
C TYR A 34 -5.55 -8.30 -4.23
N GLN A 35 -4.79 -7.42 -3.60
CA GLN A 35 -3.91 -6.51 -4.31
C GLN A 35 -2.57 -6.46 -3.61
N ALA A 36 -1.61 -7.18 -4.17
CA ALA A 36 -0.27 -7.31 -3.63
C ALA A 36 0.38 -5.93 -3.44
N THR A 37 0.92 -5.68 -2.25
CA THR A 37 1.82 -4.57 -1.95
C THR A 37 2.94 -5.07 -1.05
N MET A 38 4.05 -4.33 -1.01
CA MET A 38 5.18 -4.63 -0.15
C MET A 38 5.03 -3.86 1.16
N PHE A 39 5.21 -4.57 2.28
CA PHE A 39 5.37 -3.99 3.59
C PHE A 39 6.80 -4.19 4.06
N VAL A 40 7.45 -3.09 4.46
CA VAL A 40 8.76 -3.08 5.10
C VAL A 40 8.58 -2.40 6.45
N GLY A 41 8.82 -3.13 7.53
CA GLY A 41 8.87 -2.58 8.88
C GLY A 41 10.30 -2.23 9.26
N LEU A 42 10.48 -1.38 10.26
CA LEU A 42 11.77 -1.16 10.91
C LEU A 42 11.80 -1.84 12.29
N ASP A 43 12.97 -2.31 12.73
CA ASP A 43 13.17 -2.74 14.11
C ASP A 43 13.34 -1.56 15.08
N LEU A 44 13.54 -1.83 16.37
CA LEU A 44 13.70 -0.79 17.41
C LEU A 44 14.98 0.06 17.23
N GLN A 45 15.89 -0.40 16.36
CA GLN A 45 17.13 0.26 15.97
C GLN A 45 17.01 0.88 14.58
N TYR A 46 15.80 1.01 14.04
CA TYR A 46 15.54 1.54 12.70
C TYR A 46 16.26 0.80 11.56
N ARG A 47 16.50 -0.50 11.71
CA ARG A 47 16.99 -1.35 10.61
C ARG A 47 15.79 -1.94 9.88
N PRO A 48 15.79 -1.93 8.53
CA PRO A 48 14.71 -2.51 7.77
C PRO A 48 14.63 -4.03 8.02
N LEU A 49 13.42 -4.48 8.35
CA LEU A 49 13.06 -5.90 8.37
C LEU A 49 12.95 -6.41 6.94
N ARG A 50 12.98 -7.75 6.78
CA ARG A 50 12.78 -8.37 5.47
C ARG A 50 11.43 -7.92 4.88
N PRO A 51 11.39 -7.39 3.65
CA PRO A 51 10.14 -7.04 2.99
C PRO A 51 9.19 -8.24 2.93
N SER A 52 7.91 -7.99 3.21
CA SER A 52 6.87 -9.02 3.18
C SER A 52 5.72 -8.58 2.27
N ARG A 53 5.16 -9.51 1.49
CA ARG A 53 3.96 -9.26 0.69
C ARG A 53 2.74 -9.17 1.59
N THR A 54 1.93 -8.14 1.37
CA THR A 54 0.65 -7.91 2.03
C THR A 54 -0.41 -7.47 1.02
N CYS A 55 -1.65 -7.29 1.49
CA CYS A 55 -2.75 -6.79 0.68
C CYS A 55 -2.97 -5.30 0.94
N ARG A 56 -3.26 -4.51 -0.12
CA ARG A 56 -3.64 -3.09 -0.01
C ARG A 56 -4.79 -2.84 0.96
N PHE A 57 -5.73 -3.78 1.02
CA PHE A 57 -6.92 -3.69 1.85
C PHE A 57 -6.72 -4.26 3.25
N LEU A 58 -5.54 -4.78 3.58
CA LEU A 58 -5.26 -5.27 4.92
C LEU A 58 -4.94 -4.08 5.84
N THR A 59 -5.79 -3.88 6.84
CA THR A 59 -5.65 -2.85 7.87
C THR A 59 -5.67 -3.50 9.26
N VAL A 60 -5.42 -2.73 10.31
CA VAL A 60 -5.55 -3.20 11.69
C VAL A 60 -6.98 -2.93 12.17
N GLY A 61 -7.62 -3.95 12.71
CA GLY A 61 -8.87 -3.83 13.46
C GLY A 61 -8.65 -4.17 14.94
N GLU A 62 -9.48 -3.63 15.83
CA GLU A 62 -9.50 -3.96 17.26
C GLU A 62 -10.76 -4.77 17.58
N VAL A 63 -10.61 -5.84 18.37
CA VAL A 63 -11.73 -6.68 18.77
C VAL A 63 -12.59 -5.93 19.79
N SER A 64 -13.85 -5.70 19.45
CA SER A 64 -14.78 -5.00 20.33
C SER A 64 -14.89 -5.68 21.69
N GLY A 65 -14.76 -4.89 22.76
CA GLY A 65 -14.82 -5.39 24.14
C GLY A 65 -13.51 -5.99 24.68
N LEU A 66 -12.46 -6.12 23.85
CA LEU A 66 -11.15 -6.65 24.26
C LEU A 66 -10.05 -5.63 23.94
N ARG A 67 -9.76 -4.75 24.91
CA ARG A 67 -8.70 -3.73 24.75
C ARG A 67 -7.36 -4.35 24.38
N GLY A 68 -6.70 -3.77 23.39
CA GLY A 68 -5.37 -4.20 22.96
C GLY A 68 -5.34 -5.52 22.20
N THR A 69 -6.50 -6.07 21.84
CA THR A 69 -6.60 -7.26 20.99
C THR A 69 -6.86 -6.84 19.55
N PHE A 70 -5.87 -7.05 18.69
CA PHE A 70 -5.91 -6.62 17.29
C PHE A 70 -6.01 -7.80 16.33
N TYR A 71 -6.57 -7.56 15.15
CA TYR A 71 -6.66 -8.53 14.07
C TYR A 71 -6.42 -7.86 12.71
N GLY A 72 -6.09 -8.66 11.70
CA GLY A 72 -5.98 -8.20 10.32
C GLY A 72 -7.36 -8.02 9.71
N ARG A 73 -7.81 -6.76 9.59
CA ARG A 73 -9.10 -6.38 9.02
C ARG A 73 -8.99 -6.14 7.52
N CYS A 74 -9.96 -6.63 6.76
CA CYS A 74 -10.14 -6.21 5.37
C CYS A 74 -10.93 -4.90 5.33
N ALA A 75 -10.34 -3.84 4.77
CA ALA A 75 -10.99 -2.55 4.65
C ALA A 75 -12.23 -2.56 3.73
N LEU A 76 -12.37 -3.59 2.88
CA LEU A 76 -13.59 -3.81 2.11
C LEU A 76 -14.76 -4.33 2.97
N GLY A 77 -14.50 -4.76 4.21
CA GLY A 77 -15.48 -5.31 5.14
C GLY A 77 -15.58 -6.84 5.09
N ASP A 78 -16.80 -7.32 5.39
CA ASP A 78 -17.15 -8.74 5.43
C ASP A 78 -17.18 -9.41 4.04
N SER A 79 -17.52 -10.71 4.01
CA SER A 79 -17.63 -11.47 2.76
C SER A 79 -18.65 -10.87 1.78
N SER A 80 -19.77 -10.35 2.28
CA SER A 80 -20.81 -9.74 1.45
C SER A 80 -20.36 -8.41 0.85
N ALA A 81 -19.63 -7.60 1.61
CA ALA A 81 -19.07 -6.34 1.16
C ALA A 81 -17.97 -6.55 0.11
N ARG A 82 -17.12 -7.57 0.28
CA ARG A 82 -16.14 -8.00 -0.74
C ARG A 82 -16.84 -8.46 -2.02
N GLN A 83 -17.92 -9.22 -1.92
CA GLN A 83 -18.70 -9.63 -3.09
C GLN A 83 -19.34 -8.45 -3.82
N ARG A 84 -19.95 -7.51 -3.08
CA ARG A 84 -20.51 -6.28 -3.67
C ARG A 84 -19.44 -5.45 -4.37
N TRP A 85 -18.24 -5.36 -3.78
CA TRP A 85 -17.11 -4.68 -4.40
C TRP A 85 -16.70 -5.36 -5.70
N MET A 86 -16.58 -6.69 -5.73
CA MET A 86 -16.25 -7.44 -6.95
C MET A 86 -17.30 -7.27 -8.03
N ASN A 87 -18.58 -7.17 -7.68
CA ASN A 87 -19.65 -7.00 -8.64
C ASN A 87 -19.70 -5.57 -9.24
N ARG A 88 -19.08 -4.58 -8.59
CA ARG A 88 -19.01 -3.20 -9.10
C ARG A 88 -17.86 -2.97 -10.07
N ILE A 89 -16.82 -3.80 -10.02
CA ILE A 89 -15.60 -3.61 -10.80
C ILE A 89 -15.61 -4.61 -11.96
N ASP A 90 -15.40 -4.11 -13.16
CA ASP A 90 -15.22 -4.96 -14.34
C ASP A 90 -14.01 -5.89 -14.17
N ARG A 91 -14.20 -7.19 -14.45
CA ARG A 91 -13.18 -8.21 -14.18
C ARG A 91 -11.96 -8.07 -15.07
N GLU A 92 -12.16 -7.74 -16.35
CA GLU A 92 -11.06 -7.54 -17.29
C GLU A 92 -10.22 -6.33 -16.85
N ARG A 93 -10.88 -5.24 -16.50
CA ARG A 93 -10.25 -4.03 -15.95
C ARG A 93 -9.49 -4.31 -14.65
N LEU A 94 -10.07 -5.08 -13.73
CA LEU A 94 -9.39 -5.47 -12.48
C LEU A 94 -8.12 -6.26 -12.76
N HIS A 95 -8.16 -7.19 -13.71
CA HIS A 95 -7.00 -7.97 -14.11
C HIS A 95 -5.89 -7.09 -14.67
N LYS A 96 -6.21 -6.21 -15.64
CA LYS A 96 -5.25 -5.24 -16.20
C LYS A 96 -4.63 -4.34 -15.13
N LEU A 97 -5.42 -3.91 -14.14
CA LEU A 97 -4.94 -3.12 -13.00
C LEU A 97 -3.99 -3.91 -12.09
N GLN A 98 -4.29 -5.18 -11.84
CA GLN A 98 -3.42 -6.08 -11.07
C GLN A 98 -2.10 -6.36 -11.79
N GLU A 99 -2.14 -6.57 -13.10
CA GLU A 99 -0.96 -6.77 -13.94
C GLU A 99 -0.05 -5.52 -13.93
N LEU A 100 -0.60 -4.36 -14.28
CA LEU A 100 0.13 -3.08 -14.30
C LEU A 100 0.80 -2.80 -12.95
N ARG A 101 0.09 -3.08 -11.86
CA ARG A 101 0.62 -2.90 -10.51
C ARG A 101 1.68 -3.95 -10.14
N GLY A 102 1.51 -5.20 -10.57
CA GLY A 102 2.49 -6.26 -10.37
C GLY A 102 3.82 -5.91 -11.03
N GLU A 103 3.76 -5.40 -12.27
CA GLU A 103 4.91 -4.93 -13.02
C GLU A 103 5.57 -3.71 -12.37
N LEU A 104 4.77 -2.71 -11.96
CA LEU A 104 5.27 -1.55 -11.23
C LEU A 104 5.96 -1.97 -9.91
N SER A 105 5.36 -2.91 -9.17
CA SER A 105 5.94 -3.42 -7.93
C SER A 105 7.24 -4.16 -8.17
N ALA A 106 7.36 -4.92 -9.27
CA ALA A 106 8.59 -5.60 -9.65
C ALA A 106 9.67 -4.59 -10.05
N PHE A 107 9.31 -3.57 -10.83
CA PHE A 107 10.18 -2.47 -11.22
C PHE A 107 10.73 -1.70 -10.01
N LEU A 108 9.88 -1.38 -9.04
CA LEU A 108 10.26 -0.59 -7.86
C LEU A 108 10.99 -1.38 -6.77
N LYS A 109 10.98 -2.72 -6.83
CA LYS A 109 11.50 -3.57 -5.74
C LYS A 109 12.92 -3.19 -5.29
N PRO A 110 13.92 -3.00 -6.19
CA PRO A 110 15.27 -2.62 -5.76
C PRO A 110 15.31 -1.23 -5.09
N SER A 111 14.53 -0.28 -5.61
CA SER A 111 14.47 1.07 -5.08
C SER A 111 13.78 1.14 -3.72
N ILE A 112 12.77 0.31 -3.47
CA ILE A 112 12.07 0.24 -2.17
C ILE A 112 13.02 -0.19 -1.06
N GLU A 113 13.88 -1.19 -1.30
CA GLU A 113 14.84 -1.67 -0.31
C GLU A 113 15.84 -0.56 0.06
N GLU A 114 16.37 0.15 -0.93
CA GLU A 114 17.27 1.28 -0.72
C GLU A 114 16.58 2.47 -0.04
N LEU A 115 15.34 2.77 -0.41
CA LEU A 115 14.52 3.83 0.18
C LEU A 115 14.34 3.60 1.69
N TRP A 116 14.01 2.37 2.10
CA TRP A 116 13.86 2.03 3.51
C TRP A 116 15.17 1.99 4.27
N ARG A 117 16.28 1.62 3.62
CA ARG A 117 17.63 1.69 4.20
C ARG A 117 17.99 3.14 4.54
N LEU A 118 17.90 4.05 3.57
CA LEU A 118 18.16 5.48 3.75
C LEU A 118 17.22 6.11 4.78
N LYS A 119 15.95 5.71 4.80
CA LYS A 119 15.00 6.17 5.82
C LYS A 119 15.42 5.75 7.22
N GLY A 120 15.85 4.50 7.38
CA GLY A 120 16.37 4.00 8.65
C GLY A 120 17.61 4.78 9.11
N ASP A 121 18.52 5.09 8.18
CA ASP A 121 19.72 5.90 8.46
C ASP A 121 19.34 7.32 8.93
N GLN A 122 18.44 7.98 8.20
CA GLN A 122 17.89 9.31 8.55
C GLN A 122 17.31 9.32 9.98
N LEU A 123 16.45 8.35 10.32
CA LEU A 123 15.81 8.26 11.63
C LEU A 123 16.80 7.97 12.77
N ARG A 124 17.87 7.19 12.50
CA ARG A 124 18.94 6.98 13.49
C ARG A 124 19.73 8.26 13.75
N ALA A 125 20.14 8.96 12.70
CA ALA A 125 20.86 10.23 12.82
C ALA A 125 20.04 11.28 13.59
N GLN A 126 18.74 11.39 13.28
CA GLN A 126 17.80 12.28 13.98
C GLN A 126 17.65 11.93 15.48
N ARG A 127 17.61 10.63 15.83
CA ARG A 127 17.43 10.18 17.21
C ARG A 127 18.70 10.32 18.05
N GLN A 128 19.87 10.11 17.46
CA GLN A 128 21.14 10.04 18.20
C GLN A 128 21.72 11.41 18.53
N GLY A 129 21.35 12.49 17.82
CA GLY A 129 21.70 13.87 18.18
C GLY A 129 23.21 14.23 18.16
N ASP A 130 24.10 13.24 18.09
CA ASP A 130 25.51 13.38 18.48
C ASP A 130 26.52 12.91 17.40
N GLY A 131 26.36 13.34 16.14
CA GLY A 131 27.52 13.43 15.23
C GLY A 131 27.33 13.14 13.74
N GLU A 132 26.23 12.54 13.31
CA GLU A 132 25.90 12.39 11.88
C GLU A 132 24.87 13.46 11.48
N ASP A 133 25.16 14.20 10.41
CA ASP A 133 24.25 15.22 9.89
C ASP A 133 23.04 14.55 9.21
N PRO A 134 21.82 14.64 9.77
CA PRO A 134 20.63 14.08 9.16
C PRO A 134 20.30 14.71 7.80
N THR A 135 20.89 15.87 7.48
CA THR A 135 20.73 16.56 6.19
C THR A 135 21.26 15.71 5.05
N ALA A 136 22.45 15.09 5.19
CA ALA A 136 23.03 14.26 4.15
C ALA A 136 22.15 13.04 3.80
N PHE A 137 21.57 12.38 4.81
CA PHE A 137 20.64 11.28 4.59
C PHE A 137 19.31 11.75 3.98
N THR A 138 18.84 12.93 4.38
CA THR A 138 17.63 13.54 3.80
C THR A 138 17.83 13.91 2.33
N GLU A 139 18.97 14.47 1.97
CA GLU A 139 19.36 14.77 0.59
C GLU A 139 19.50 13.50 -0.25
N ALA A 140 20.15 12.46 0.28
CA ALA A 140 20.24 11.17 -0.40
C ALA A 140 18.87 10.53 -0.63
N LEU A 141 17.97 10.63 0.37
CA LEU A 141 16.61 10.13 0.28
C LEU A 141 15.79 10.90 -0.77
N ARG A 142 15.91 12.24 -0.81
CA ARG A 142 15.27 13.10 -1.80
C ARG A 142 15.77 12.79 -3.22
N ALA A 143 17.09 12.67 -3.40
CA ALA A 143 17.67 12.30 -4.68
C ALA A 143 17.24 10.91 -5.16
N LEU A 144 17.01 9.95 -4.26
CA LEU A 144 16.42 8.66 -4.62
C LEU A 144 14.94 8.78 -4.99
N ALA A 145 14.15 9.56 -4.23
CA ALA A 145 12.75 9.84 -4.54
C ALA A 145 12.57 10.49 -5.91
N ASP A 146 13.45 11.42 -6.30
CA ASP A 146 13.45 12.04 -7.63
C ASP A 146 13.71 11.00 -8.72
N ARG A 147 14.76 10.17 -8.58
CA ARG A 147 15.05 9.08 -9.52
C ARG A 147 13.91 8.07 -9.62
N MET A 148 13.28 7.73 -8.50
CA MET A 148 12.11 6.85 -8.49
C MET A 148 10.95 7.47 -9.25
N THR A 149 10.69 8.76 -9.05
CA THR A 149 9.64 9.50 -9.76
C THR A 149 9.89 9.51 -11.27
N GLU A 150 11.11 9.82 -11.72
CA GLU A 150 11.50 9.78 -13.14
C GLU A 150 11.37 8.36 -13.73
N GLY A 151 11.80 7.35 -12.97
CA GLY A 151 11.67 5.95 -13.35
C GLY A 151 10.21 5.52 -13.49
N ILE A 152 9.34 5.94 -12.55
CA ILE A 152 7.90 5.70 -12.60
C ILE A 152 7.28 6.43 -13.79
N ASP A 153 7.64 7.68 -14.04
CA ASP A 153 7.14 8.46 -15.16
C ASP A 153 7.47 7.81 -16.51
N THR A 154 8.70 7.29 -16.64
CA THR A 154 9.15 6.51 -17.80
C THR A 154 8.40 5.18 -17.93
N PHE A 155 8.22 4.45 -16.81
CA PHE A 155 7.46 3.21 -16.78
C PHE A 155 6.02 3.44 -17.23
N LEU A 156 5.36 4.48 -16.70
CA LEU A 156 3.99 4.83 -17.06
C LEU A 156 3.87 5.25 -18.52
N ASP A 157 4.86 5.97 -19.06
CA ASP A 157 4.92 6.32 -20.50
C ASP A 157 4.95 5.07 -21.39
N SER A 158 5.77 4.09 -21.02
CA SER A 158 5.84 2.81 -21.74
C SER A 158 4.53 2.01 -21.72
N ARG A 159 3.60 2.37 -20.83
CA ARG A 159 2.27 1.75 -20.65
C ARG A 159 1.13 2.71 -21.00
N ALA A 160 1.37 3.75 -21.79
CA ALA A 160 0.38 4.76 -22.14
C ALA A 160 -0.94 4.16 -22.63
N GLN A 161 -0.91 3.19 -23.54
CA GLN A 161 -2.13 2.52 -24.03
C GLN A 161 -2.92 1.85 -22.90
N THR A 162 -2.26 1.12 -22.01
CA THR A 162 -2.92 0.48 -20.86
C THR A 162 -3.52 1.52 -19.92
N LEU A 163 -2.83 2.63 -19.69
CA LEU A 163 -3.33 3.74 -18.88
C LEU A 163 -4.56 4.40 -19.51
N ASP A 164 -4.58 4.57 -20.84
CA ASP A 164 -5.72 5.13 -21.58
C ASP A 164 -6.95 4.22 -21.49
N GLU A 165 -6.79 2.90 -21.70
CA GLU A 165 -7.85 1.91 -21.52
C GLU A 165 -8.39 1.91 -20.08
N LEU A 166 -7.49 2.08 -19.11
CA LEU A 166 -7.83 2.17 -17.70
C LEU A 166 -8.29 3.58 -17.29
N GLN A 167 -8.33 4.57 -18.18
CA GLN A 167 -8.67 5.96 -17.87
C GLN A 167 -7.89 6.46 -16.64
N MET A 168 -6.58 6.19 -16.60
CA MET A 168 -5.67 6.57 -15.53
C MET A 168 -4.72 7.65 -16.05
N PRO A 169 -4.98 8.94 -15.77
CA PRO A 169 -4.15 10.01 -16.31
C PRO A 169 -2.72 9.92 -15.78
N ARG A 170 -1.75 9.70 -16.67
CA ARG A 170 -0.31 9.57 -16.33
C ARG A 170 0.17 10.72 -15.47
N GLU A 171 -0.13 11.95 -15.86
CA GLU A 171 0.27 13.16 -15.10
C GLU A 171 -0.25 13.13 -13.65
N SER A 172 -1.47 12.63 -13.44
CA SER A 172 -2.06 12.54 -12.10
C SER A 172 -1.40 11.44 -11.28
N LEU A 173 -1.03 10.31 -11.89
CA LEU A 173 -0.26 9.26 -11.21
C LEU A 173 1.11 9.76 -10.77
N VAL A 174 1.83 10.45 -11.65
CA VAL A 174 3.16 11.03 -11.36
C VAL A 174 3.06 12.07 -10.25
N GLN A 175 2.02 12.91 -10.28
CA GLN A 175 1.77 13.88 -9.23
C GLN A 175 1.51 13.20 -7.87
N LEU A 176 0.70 12.14 -7.82
CA LEU A 176 0.45 11.39 -6.59
C LEU A 176 1.72 10.68 -6.08
N THR A 177 2.56 10.16 -6.98
CA THR A 177 3.86 9.58 -6.64
C THR A 177 4.76 10.60 -5.98
N ARG A 178 4.91 11.80 -6.56
CA ARG A 178 5.72 12.88 -5.98
C ARG A 178 5.25 13.24 -4.58
N LEU A 179 3.96 13.54 -4.43
CA LEU A 179 3.36 13.89 -3.14
C LEU A 179 3.58 12.80 -2.07
N THR A 180 3.48 11.53 -2.47
CA THR A 180 3.68 10.41 -1.54
C THR A 180 5.14 10.27 -1.13
N LEU A 181 6.07 10.42 -2.07
CA LEU A 181 7.51 10.33 -1.81
C LEU A 181 8.03 11.53 -1.02
N ASP A 182 7.58 12.74 -1.31
CA ASP A 182 7.92 13.97 -0.58
C ASP A 182 7.50 13.85 0.89
N ALA A 183 6.24 13.47 1.13
CA ALA A 183 5.73 13.25 2.48
C ALA A 183 6.52 12.15 3.22
N PHE A 184 6.91 11.08 2.52
CA PHE A 184 7.75 10.03 3.09
C PHE A 184 9.16 10.54 3.46
N VAL A 185 9.77 11.39 2.63
CA VAL A 185 11.08 12.00 2.91
C VAL A 185 11.03 12.88 4.16
N ASP A 186 9.99 13.71 4.27
CA ASP A 186 9.87 14.72 5.32
C ASP A 186 9.35 14.16 6.66
N GLN A 187 8.80 12.94 6.67
CA GLN A 187 8.27 12.31 7.88
C GLN A 187 9.36 12.06 8.95
N ALA A 188 9.11 12.41 10.21
CA ALA A 188 10.06 12.22 11.32
C ALA A 188 9.91 10.87 12.08
N THR A 189 9.05 9.97 11.63
CA THR A 189 8.74 8.69 12.29
C THR A 189 8.89 7.51 11.33
N SER A 190 8.91 6.30 11.87
CA SER A 190 8.90 5.04 11.10
C SER A 190 7.50 4.54 10.76
N GLU A 191 6.46 5.31 11.07
CA GLU A 191 5.07 4.94 10.81
C GLU A 191 4.75 5.06 9.32
N GLN A 192 3.60 4.58 8.87
CA GLN A 192 3.16 4.90 7.51
C GLN A 192 2.76 6.38 7.46
N ALA A 193 3.34 7.14 6.53
CA ALA A 193 2.90 8.51 6.26
C ALA A 193 1.41 8.53 5.92
N GLU A 194 0.60 9.20 6.73
CA GLU A 194 -0.78 9.54 6.38
C GLU A 194 -0.73 10.71 5.39
N VAL A 195 -0.59 10.40 4.10
CA VAL A 195 -0.58 11.41 3.04
C VAL A 195 -2.02 11.75 2.68
N GLU A 196 -2.46 12.96 3.03
CA GLU A 196 -3.70 13.51 2.49
C GLU A 196 -3.54 13.83 1.00
N LEU A 197 -3.91 12.87 0.16
CA LEU A 197 -3.88 13.07 -1.30
C LEU A 197 -4.92 14.15 -1.72
N PRO A 198 -4.53 15.16 -2.53
CA PRO A 198 -5.42 16.25 -2.94
C PRO A 198 -6.66 15.76 -3.69
N SER A 199 -7.84 16.24 -3.28
CA SER A 199 -9.12 15.87 -3.88
C SER A 199 -9.21 16.21 -5.37
N GLU A 200 -8.58 17.31 -5.79
CA GLU A 200 -8.52 17.72 -7.19
C GLU A 200 -7.86 16.65 -8.07
N VAL A 201 -6.74 16.09 -7.62
CA VAL A 201 -6.00 15.06 -8.37
C VAL A 201 -6.78 13.75 -8.39
N LEU A 202 -7.41 13.40 -7.27
CA LEU A 202 -8.24 12.20 -7.16
C LEU A 202 -9.49 12.27 -8.04
N SER A 203 -10.10 13.45 -8.17
CA SER A 203 -11.31 13.63 -8.98
C SER A 203 -11.14 13.31 -10.47
N ARG A 204 -9.89 13.21 -10.95
CA ARG A 204 -9.54 12.86 -12.33
C ARG A 204 -9.56 11.36 -12.60
N PHE A 205 -9.64 10.53 -11.56
CA PHE A 205 -9.72 9.08 -11.70
C PHE A 205 -11.17 8.59 -11.66
N PRO A 206 -11.50 7.50 -12.38
CA PRO A 206 -12.78 6.84 -12.26
C PRO A 206 -13.06 6.36 -10.82
N PRO A 207 -14.30 6.38 -10.33
CA PRO A 207 -14.66 5.94 -8.98
C PRO A 207 -14.17 4.52 -8.64
N GLU A 208 -14.16 3.63 -9.64
CA GLU A 208 -13.69 2.26 -9.47
C GLU A 208 -12.19 2.22 -9.20
N VAL A 209 -11.41 3.10 -9.83
CA VAL A 209 -9.96 3.24 -9.60
C VAL A 209 -9.69 3.86 -8.23
N LEU A 210 -10.48 4.87 -7.85
CA LEU A 210 -10.38 5.47 -6.52
C LEU A 210 -10.64 4.45 -5.41
N ALA A 211 -11.60 3.54 -5.59
CA ALA A 211 -11.86 2.44 -4.65
C ALA A 211 -10.68 1.45 -4.50
N LEU A 212 -9.73 1.45 -5.44
CA LEU A 212 -8.47 0.67 -5.36
C LEU A 212 -7.38 1.47 -4.65
N MET A 213 -7.32 2.78 -4.91
CA MET A 213 -6.29 3.67 -4.38
C MET A 213 -6.54 4.02 -2.91
N ARG A 214 -7.81 4.28 -2.56
CA ARG A 214 -8.30 4.46 -1.20
C ARG A 214 -9.27 3.33 -0.90
N PRO A 215 -8.94 2.38 -0.02
CA PRO A 215 -10.02 1.69 0.66
C PRO A 215 -10.81 2.78 1.37
N GLU A 216 -12.03 3.07 0.93
CA GLU A 216 -12.92 3.84 1.77
C GLU A 216 -13.01 3.08 3.09
N SER A 217 -12.42 3.66 4.13
CA SER A 217 -12.74 3.28 5.49
C SER A 217 -14.26 3.39 5.57
N SER A 218 -14.97 2.28 5.67
CA SER A 218 -16.36 2.30 6.13
C SER A 218 -16.33 2.68 7.62
N VAL A 219 -15.97 3.93 7.89
CA VAL A 219 -16.05 4.60 9.18
C VAL A 219 -16.55 6.02 8.89
N SER A 220 -17.74 6.09 8.29
CA SER A 220 -18.68 7.17 8.55
C SER A 220 -19.79 6.60 9.44
N SER A 221 -19.53 6.54 10.74
CA SER A 221 -20.59 6.61 11.75
C SER A 221 -20.00 7.09 13.07
N GLN A 222 -20.25 8.38 13.31
CA GLN A 222 -20.43 9.00 14.63
C GLN A 222 -19.18 9.12 15.52
N ARG A 223 -18.53 10.28 15.43
CA ARG A 223 -18.18 11.02 16.64
C ARG A 223 -19.19 12.16 16.78
N SER A 224 -20.25 11.88 17.53
CA SER A 224 -20.94 12.88 18.34
C SER A 224 -20.31 12.87 19.73
#